data_AF-A0A371K9V5-F1
#
_entry.id   AF-A0A371K9V5-F1
#
_cell.length_a   1.000
_cell.length_b   1.000
_cell.length_c   1.000
_cell.angle_alpha   90.00
_cell.angle_beta   90.00
_cell.angle_gamma   90.00
#
_symmetry.space_group_name_H-M   'P 1'
#
loop_
_entity.id
_entity.type
_entity.pdbx_description
1 polymer ?
#
loop_
_entity_poly.entity_id
_entity_poly.type
_entity_poly.pdbx_seq_one_letter_code
_entity_poly.pdbx_strand_id
1 'polypeptide(L)'
;MKRRTFVTASTLSVAGLSGCLGDTEYRIADTAVETPLEGLSLSVDLAVADATIEHPAALTLSLENTADDPIRIRSYGVWPFGVLALAPSLTPGEDTWKTTLFSPSYEASTRVEVGRGGSSLSLDGTPITRPLDAGESVSRRYELHGDDLSGSGTQYVVDRFERKASRYATGDDWNALDYRLRLSIDEKRRFPF
;
A
#
# COMPACT_ATOMS: atom_id res chain seq x y z
N MET A 1 7.45 27.01 66.31
CA MET A 1 7.88 27.74 65.08
C MET A 1 8.67 26.79 64.18
N LYS A 2 8.45 26.87 62.85
CA LYS A 2 9.31 26.42 61.73
C LYS A 2 9.51 24.89 61.57
N ARG A 3 8.74 24.20 60.71
CA ARG A 3 8.77 24.08 59.22
C ARG A 3 9.95 23.28 58.65
N ARG A 4 9.59 22.08 58.17
CA ARG A 4 9.93 21.43 56.88
C ARG A 4 11.37 21.04 56.61
N THR A 5 11.60 19.78 56.25
CA THR A 5 12.57 19.40 55.21
C THR A 5 12.06 18.21 54.41
N PHE A 6 12.18 18.36 53.09
CA PHE A 6 11.73 17.49 52.01
C PHE A 6 12.42 16.12 52.04
N VAL A 7 11.66 15.06 51.75
CA VAL A 7 12.22 13.78 51.30
C VAL A 7 12.36 13.84 49.80
N THR A 8 13.60 13.97 49.34
CA THR A 8 14.00 13.86 47.95
C THR A 8 13.97 12.39 47.55
N ALA A 9 12.95 11.97 46.79
CA ALA A 9 12.94 10.67 46.14
C ALA A 9 13.68 10.80 44.81
N SER A 10 14.94 10.33 44.79
CA SER A 10 15.70 10.07 43.58
C SER A 10 15.49 8.63 43.14
N THR A 11 15.79 8.36 41.87
CA THR A 11 15.79 7.06 41.14
C THR A 11 14.44 6.69 40.53
N LEU A 12 14.33 6.30 39.25
CA LEU A 12 15.31 5.74 38.33
C LEU A 12 15.19 6.43 36.96
N SER A 13 16.34 6.76 36.38
CA SER A 13 16.45 7.04 34.95
C SER A 13 15.90 5.82 34.20
N VAL A 14 14.76 5.98 33.52
CA VAL A 14 14.41 5.05 32.45
C VAL A 14 15.43 5.31 31.35
N ALA A 15 16.54 4.58 31.41
CA ALA A 15 17.35 4.30 30.24
C ALA A 15 16.42 3.51 29.30
N GLY A 16 15.67 4.26 28.48
CA GLY A 16 14.96 3.70 27.36
C GLY A 16 16.01 3.07 26.47
N LEU A 17 16.00 1.74 26.45
CA LEU A 17 16.85 0.89 25.64
C LEU A 17 16.89 1.43 24.21
N SER A 18 17.97 2.11 23.87
CA SER A 18 18.33 2.48 22.51
C SER A 18 18.81 1.20 21.82
N GLY A 19 17.88 0.27 21.59
CA GLY A 19 18.12 -0.96 20.87
C GLY A 19 18.00 -0.65 19.37
N CYS A 20 19.14 -0.52 18.71
CA CYS A 20 19.38 -0.69 17.27
C CYS A 20 18.12 -0.62 16.37
N LEU A 21 17.55 0.57 16.23
CA LEU A 21 16.74 0.88 15.04
C LEU A 21 17.73 1.22 13.94
N GLY A 22 17.76 0.43 12.86
CA GLY A 22 18.28 0.95 11.60
C GLY A 22 17.57 2.27 11.34
N ASP A 23 18.32 3.34 11.12
CA ASP A 23 17.74 4.68 10.95
C ASP A 23 16.65 4.62 9.88
N THR A 24 15.44 5.05 10.22
CA THR A 24 14.33 5.15 9.27
C THR A 24 14.82 5.86 8.01
N GLU A 25 14.80 5.16 6.88
CA GLU A 25 15.25 5.71 5.61
C GLU A 25 14.12 6.42 4.90
N TYR A 26 12.88 5.94 5.05
CA TYR A 26 11.68 6.62 4.59
C TYR A 26 10.46 6.29 5.44
N ARG A 27 9.48 7.18 5.38
CA ARG A 27 8.24 7.08 6.17
C ARG A 27 7.02 7.39 5.31
N ILE A 28 6.01 6.53 5.41
CA ILE A 28 4.66 6.84 4.93
C ILE A 28 3.90 7.54 6.06
N ALA A 29 3.51 8.79 5.83
CA ALA A 29 2.97 9.64 6.88
C ALA A 29 1.44 9.73 6.89
N ASP A 30 0.82 9.64 5.71
CA ASP A 30 -0.61 9.80 5.54
C ASP A 30 -1.12 8.93 4.39
N THR A 31 -2.35 8.45 4.53
CA THR A 31 -3.10 7.72 3.51
C THR A 31 -4.50 8.27 3.40
N ALA A 32 -4.95 8.59 2.20
CA ALA A 32 -6.31 9.08 1.97
C ALA A 32 -6.97 8.35 0.80
N VAL A 33 -8.20 7.87 1.01
CA VAL A 33 -9.08 7.37 -0.05
C VAL A 33 -9.95 8.55 -0.52
N GLU A 34 -9.80 8.94 -1.78
CA GLU A 34 -10.33 10.20 -2.30
C GLU A 34 -11.63 10.04 -3.11
N THR A 35 -12.07 8.81 -3.41
CA THR A 35 -13.28 8.59 -4.22
C THR A 35 -14.13 7.46 -3.68
N PRO A 36 -15.43 7.72 -3.41
CA PRO A 36 -16.37 6.67 -3.07
C PRO A 36 -16.62 5.77 -4.28
N LEU A 37 -16.67 4.46 -4.05
CA LEU A 37 -17.08 3.46 -5.02
C LEU A 37 -18.51 3.05 -4.69
N GLU A 38 -19.41 3.04 -5.66
CA GLU A 38 -20.81 2.69 -5.39
C GLU A 38 -20.91 1.22 -4.97
N GLY A 39 -21.50 0.95 -3.80
CA GLY A 39 -21.62 -0.39 -3.24
C GLY A 39 -20.30 -1.02 -2.75
N LEU A 40 -19.19 -0.29 -2.80
CA LEU A 40 -17.87 -0.77 -2.38
C LEU A 40 -17.22 0.21 -1.40
N SER A 41 -16.65 -0.31 -0.33
CA SER A 41 -15.83 0.46 0.60
C SER A 41 -14.36 0.03 0.44
N LEU A 42 -13.49 1.00 0.18
CA LEU A 42 -12.04 0.81 0.15
C LEU A 42 -11.44 1.39 1.43
N SER A 43 -10.64 0.60 2.12
CA SER A 43 -9.82 1.06 3.24
C SER A 43 -8.35 0.69 3.06
N VAL A 44 -7.50 1.40 3.78
CA VAL A 44 -6.05 1.24 3.77
C VAL A 44 -5.53 1.30 5.20
N ASP A 45 -4.73 0.30 5.56
CA ASP A 45 -4.09 0.20 6.87
C ASP A 45 -2.58 0.18 6.69
N LEU A 46 -1.87 1.12 7.35
CA LEU A 46 -0.42 1.12 7.40
C LEU A 46 0.06 0.16 8.49
N ALA A 47 0.49 -1.04 8.08
CA ALA A 47 1.04 -2.04 8.98
C ALA A 47 2.48 -1.70 9.41
N VAL A 48 3.27 -1.12 8.51
CA VAL A 48 4.63 -0.62 8.77
C VAL A 48 4.79 0.71 8.05
N ALA A 49 4.83 1.80 8.82
CA ALA A 49 4.91 3.17 8.29
C ALA A 49 6.35 3.69 8.19
N ASP A 50 7.19 3.39 9.19
CA ASP A 50 8.61 3.71 9.24
C ASP A 50 9.42 2.53 8.68
N ALA A 51 10.24 2.77 7.65
CA ALA A 51 10.88 1.72 6.88
C ALA A 51 12.35 2.00 6.55
N THR A 52 13.06 0.93 6.21
CA THR A 52 14.44 0.91 5.73
C THR A 52 14.52 0.07 4.45
N ILE A 53 15.63 0.12 3.71
CA ILE A 53 15.86 -0.74 2.53
C ILE A 53 15.67 -2.22 2.86
N GLU A 54 16.15 -2.69 4.02
CA GLU A 54 16.03 -4.11 4.43
C GLU A 54 14.65 -4.47 5.00
N HIS A 55 13.88 -3.47 5.43
CA HIS A 55 12.57 -3.64 6.04
C HIS A 55 11.55 -2.69 5.40
N PRO A 56 10.89 -3.12 4.31
CA PRO A 56 10.03 -2.25 3.52
C PRO A 56 8.80 -1.82 4.30
N ALA A 57 8.31 -0.61 3.98
CA ALA A 57 7.02 -0.14 4.44
C ALA A 57 5.92 -1.07 3.90
N ALA A 58 4.84 -1.23 4.66
CA ALA A 58 3.77 -2.14 4.31
C ALA A 58 2.40 -1.55 4.57
N LEU A 59 1.54 -1.68 3.58
CA LEU A 59 0.15 -1.28 3.63
C LEU A 59 -0.75 -2.48 3.28
N THR A 60 -1.93 -2.50 3.89
CA THR A 60 -2.99 -3.47 3.56
C THR A 60 -4.13 -2.70 2.95
N LEU A 61 -4.50 -3.05 1.71
CA LEU A 61 -5.71 -2.56 1.08
C LEU A 61 -6.82 -3.56 1.34
N SER A 62 -7.98 -3.08 1.76
CA SER A 62 -9.17 -3.89 1.97
C SER A 62 -10.33 -3.35 1.14
N LEU A 63 -11.04 -4.24 0.46
CA LEU A 63 -12.21 -3.91 -0.34
C LEU A 63 -13.39 -4.71 0.20
N GLU A 64 -14.42 -4.01 0.62
CA GLU A 64 -15.66 -4.56 1.18
C GLU A 64 -16.83 -4.27 0.24
N ASN A 65 -17.68 -5.27 0.04
CA ASN A 65 -18.98 -5.07 -0.61
C ASN A 65 -20.00 -4.60 0.42
N THR A 66 -20.38 -3.32 0.34
CA THR A 66 -21.38 -2.70 1.21
C THR A 66 -22.78 -2.69 0.60
N ALA A 67 -22.96 -3.28 -0.59
CA ALA A 67 -24.26 -3.47 -1.20
C ALA A 67 -24.93 -4.76 -0.68
N ASP A 68 -26.24 -4.87 -0.92
CA ASP A 68 -27.03 -6.05 -0.54
C ASP A 68 -26.85 -7.24 -1.51
N ASP A 69 -26.28 -6.99 -2.70
CA ASP A 69 -26.07 -7.98 -3.75
C ASP A 69 -24.58 -8.22 -4.03
N PRO A 70 -24.19 -9.42 -4.53
CA PRO A 70 -22.80 -9.69 -4.91
C PRO A 70 -22.29 -8.76 -6.02
N ILE A 71 -21.06 -8.26 -5.85
CA ILE A 71 -20.36 -7.43 -6.85
C ILE A 71 -19.32 -8.28 -7.56
N ARG A 72 -19.34 -8.29 -8.90
CA ARG A 72 -18.31 -8.98 -9.68
C ARG A 72 -17.10 -8.08 -9.84
N ILE A 73 -15.92 -8.57 -9.48
CA ILE A 73 -14.66 -7.85 -9.67
C ILE A 73 -13.81 -8.57 -10.70
N ARG A 74 -13.35 -7.82 -11.70
CA ARG A 74 -12.40 -8.25 -12.72
C ARG A 74 -11.05 -7.54 -12.51
N SER A 75 -9.98 -8.31 -12.42
CA SER A 75 -8.61 -7.80 -12.24
C SER A 75 -7.59 -8.68 -12.97
N TYR A 76 -6.31 -8.27 -12.93
CA TYR A 76 -5.23 -8.94 -13.65
C TYR A 76 -4.05 -9.23 -12.72
N GLY A 77 -3.42 -10.39 -12.86
CA GLY A 77 -2.33 -10.82 -11.98
C GLY A 77 -2.81 -11.36 -10.63
N VAL A 78 -3.40 -10.50 -9.79
CA VAL A 78 -3.92 -10.86 -8.46
C VAL A 78 -5.27 -10.21 -8.21
N TRP A 79 -6.22 -10.98 -7.69
CA TRP A 79 -7.54 -10.45 -7.30
C TRP A 79 -7.53 -9.93 -5.85
N PRO A 80 -8.23 -8.82 -5.52
CA PRO A 80 -9.07 -7.99 -6.39
C PRO A 80 -8.33 -6.80 -7.04
N PHE A 81 -7.20 -6.36 -6.48
CA PHE A 81 -6.60 -5.07 -6.83
C PHE A 81 -5.68 -5.09 -8.05
N GLY A 82 -5.21 -6.26 -8.45
CA GLY A 82 -4.23 -6.42 -9.50
C GLY A 82 -2.79 -6.19 -9.03
N VAL A 83 -1.96 -5.74 -9.96
CA VAL A 83 -0.60 -5.28 -9.68
C VAL A 83 -0.59 -3.77 -9.60
N LEU A 84 -0.16 -3.25 -8.45
CA LEU A 84 -0.19 -1.83 -8.15
C LEU A 84 1.20 -1.19 -8.19
N ALA A 85 1.22 0.13 -8.35
CA ALA A 85 2.41 0.97 -8.29
C ALA A 85 2.08 2.33 -7.67
N LEU A 86 3.12 3.09 -7.31
CA LEU A 86 3.06 4.49 -6.96
C LEU A 86 3.48 5.36 -8.13
N ALA A 87 2.75 6.45 -8.35
CA ALA A 87 3.05 7.46 -9.34
C ALA A 87 2.81 8.87 -8.79
N PRO A 88 3.48 9.91 -9.31
CA PRO A 88 3.29 11.29 -8.86
C PRO A 88 1.92 11.89 -9.27
N SER A 89 1.13 11.19 -10.09
CA SER A 89 -0.23 11.57 -10.48
C SER A 89 -1.14 10.34 -10.63
N LEU A 90 -2.46 10.54 -10.56
CA LEU A 90 -3.48 9.49 -10.72
C LEU A 90 -3.54 8.91 -12.14
N THR A 91 -3.20 9.73 -13.14
CA THR A 91 -3.17 9.34 -14.56
C THR A 91 -1.77 9.59 -15.11
N PRO A 92 -0.78 8.78 -14.70
CA PRO A 92 0.59 8.94 -15.18
C PRO A 92 0.64 8.69 -16.70
N GLY A 93 1.41 9.50 -17.42
CA GLY A 93 1.72 9.22 -18.83
C GLY A 93 2.66 8.01 -18.97
N GLU A 94 2.79 7.48 -20.18
CA GLU A 94 3.55 6.26 -20.48
C GLU A 94 5.01 6.30 -19.95
N ASP A 95 5.67 7.45 -20.06
CA ASP A 95 7.07 7.65 -19.62
C ASP A 95 7.21 8.00 -18.13
N THR A 96 6.10 8.08 -17.39
CA THR A 96 6.15 8.45 -15.98
C THR A 96 6.74 7.31 -15.16
N TRP A 97 7.75 7.63 -14.33
CA TRP A 97 8.30 6.67 -13.39
C TRP A 97 7.22 6.17 -12.43
N LYS A 98 7.08 4.85 -12.35
CA LYS A 98 6.18 4.16 -11.43
C LYS A 98 7.03 3.30 -10.50
N THR A 99 6.80 3.38 -9.20
CA THR A 99 7.44 2.52 -8.20
C THR A 99 6.52 1.35 -7.89
N THR A 100 6.94 0.11 -8.11
CA THR A 100 6.08 -1.06 -7.92
C THR A 100 5.72 -1.25 -6.44
N LEU A 101 4.47 -1.57 -6.16
CA LEU A 101 4.05 -2.08 -4.86
C LEU A 101 4.10 -3.61 -4.89
N PHE A 102 5.09 -4.19 -4.23
CA PHE A 102 5.26 -5.64 -4.19
C PHE A 102 4.20 -6.30 -3.34
N SER A 103 3.83 -7.54 -3.64
CA SER A 103 2.91 -8.30 -2.81
C SER A 103 3.37 -9.76 -2.75
N PRO A 104 3.34 -10.41 -1.58
CA PRO A 104 3.52 -11.86 -1.49
C PRO A 104 2.55 -12.64 -2.40
N SER A 105 1.40 -12.05 -2.73
CA SER A 105 0.43 -12.65 -3.64
C SER A 105 0.90 -12.72 -5.10
N TYR A 106 1.91 -11.93 -5.50
CA TYR A 106 2.49 -12.01 -6.83
C TYR A 106 3.28 -13.31 -6.99
N GLU A 107 4.13 -13.63 -6.01
CA GLU A 107 4.94 -14.86 -6.01
C GLU A 107 4.07 -16.13 -5.95
N ALA A 108 2.95 -16.06 -5.24
CA ALA A 108 1.98 -17.16 -5.17
C ALA A 108 1.11 -17.29 -6.44
N SER A 109 1.10 -16.29 -7.33
CA SER A 109 0.26 -16.29 -8.53
C SER A 109 1.03 -16.79 -9.74
N THR A 110 0.45 -17.74 -10.47
CA THR A 110 0.98 -18.15 -11.78
C THR A 110 0.73 -17.12 -12.90
N ARG A 111 0.07 -15.99 -12.59
CA ARG A 111 -0.29 -14.94 -13.56
C ARG A 111 0.62 -13.72 -13.50
N VAL A 112 1.48 -13.65 -12.49
CA VAL A 112 2.47 -12.60 -12.31
C VAL A 112 3.84 -13.28 -12.34
N GLU A 113 4.70 -12.85 -13.25
CA GLU A 113 6.09 -13.32 -13.27
C GLU A 113 6.97 -12.20 -12.74
N VAL A 114 7.68 -12.50 -11.65
CA VAL A 114 8.64 -11.61 -11.01
C VAL A 114 10.04 -12.00 -11.46
N GLY A 115 10.76 -11.08 -12.07
CA GLY A 115 12.14 -11.26 -12.49
C GLY A 115 13.07 -11.53 -11.31
N ARG A 116 14.28 -12.05 -11.61
CA ARG A 116 15.28 -12.36 -10.57
C ARG A 116 15.56 -11.12 -9.72
N GLY A 117 15.32 -11.24 -8.41
CA GLY A 117 15.54 -10.15 -7.46
C GLY A 117 14.52 -9.01 -7.56
N GLY A 118 13.33 -9.25 -8.14
CA GLY A 118 12.26 -8.24 -8.21
C GLY A 118 12.42 -7.18 -9.31
N SER A 119 13.51 -7.23 -10.09
CA SER A 119 13.89 -6.15 -11.02
C SER A 119 12.98 -5.99 -12.23
N SER A 120 12.13 -6.97 -12.53
CA SER A 120 11.16 -6.89 -13.61
C SER A 120 9.86 -7.58 -13.21
N LEU A 121 8.77 -7.20 -13.85
CA LEU A 121 7.45 -7.75 -13.59
C LEU A 121 6.66 -7.86 -14.90
N SER A 122 6.01 -8.99 -15.14
CA SER A 122 5.13 -9.21 -16.29
C SER A 122 3.82 -9.88 -15.86
N LEU A 123 2.80 -9.74 -16.71
CA LEU A 123 1.49 -10.38 -16.56
C LEU A 123 1.20 -11.29 -17.75
N ASP A 124 0.54 -12.42 -17.50
CA ASP A 124 0.02 -13.29 -18.56
C ASP A 124 -1.11 -12.62 -19.37
N GLY A 125 -1.72 -11.58 -18.80
CA GLY A 125 -2.79 -10.80 -19.40
C GLY A 125 -4.19 -11.42 -19.27
N THR A 126 -4.34 -12.58 -18.62
CA THR A 126 -5.61 -13.27 -18.45
C THR A 126 -6.41 -12.61 -17.31
N PRO A 127 -7.65 -12.14 -17.54
CA PRO A 127 -8.46 -11.56 -16.48
C PRO A 127 -8.90 -12.62 -15.46
N ILE A 128 -8.85 -12.27 -14.19
CA ILE A 128 -9.49 -13.01 -13.10
C ILE A 128 -10.82 -12.32 -12.83
N THR A 129 -11.93 -13.04 -12.85
CA THR A 129 -13.24 -12.51 -12.45
C THR A 129 -13.81 -13.36 -11.33
N ARG A 130 -14.11 -12.72 -10.20
CA ARG A 130 -14.70 -13.38 -9.01
C ARG A 130 -15.77 -12.47 -8.39
N PRO A 131 -16.82 -13.04 -7.78
CA PRO A 131 -17.72 -12.27 -6.95
C PRO A 131 -17.03 -11.86 -5.64
N LEU A 132 -17.50 -10.75 -5.10
CA LEU A 132 -17.37 -10.36 -3.70
C LEU A 132 -18.80 -10.33 -3.15
N ASP A 133 -19.15 -11.28 -2.29
CA ASP A 133 -20.51 -11.44 -1.79
C ASP A 133 -20.92 -10.25 -0.89
N ALA A 134 -22.21 -10.05 -0.66
CA ALA A 134 -22.72 -8.97 0.18
C ALA A 134 -22.12 -9.04 1.61
N GLY A 135 -21.53 -7.95 2.07
CA GLY A 135 -20.81 -7.88 3.35
C GLY A 135 -19.46 -8.62 3.38
N GLU A 136 -19.01 -9.22 2.27
CA GLU A 136 -17.69 -9.83 2.19
C GLU A 136 -16.61 -8.74 2.08
N SER A 137 -15.50 -8.95 2.77
CA SER A 137 -14.30 -8.12 2.66
C SER A 137 -13.09 -8.97 2.26
N VAL A 138 -12.27 -8.42 1.37
CA VAL A 138 -11.00 -9.03 0.96
C VAL A 138 -9.86 -8.04 1.15
N SER A 139 -8.75 -8.53 1.74
CA SER A 139 -7.55 -7.73 1.97
C SER A 139 -6.34 -8.25 1.21
N ARG A 140 -5.46 -7.33 0.79
CA ARG A 140 -4.15 -7.64 0.21
C ARG A 140 -3.07 -6.75 0.81
N ARG A 141 -1.97 -7.39 1.20
CA ARG A 141 -0.76 -6.70 1.67
C ARG A 141 0.11 -6.31 0.48
N TYR A 142 0.60 -5.07 0.53
CA TYR A 142 1.56 -4.51 -0.38
C TYR A 142 2.75 -3.95 0.39
N GLU A 143 3.91 -4.04 -0.24
CA GLU A 143 5.19 -3.61 0.29
C GLU A 143 5.81 -2.60 -0.66
N LEU A 144 6.21 -1.47 -0.09
CA LEU A 144 6.92 -0.42 -0.78
C LEU A 144 8.39 -0.56 -0.41
N HIS A 145 9.24 -0.92 -1.36
CA HIS A 145 10.68 -1.05 -1.14
C HIS A 145 11.38 0.30 -1.38
N GLY A 146 12.33 0.64 -0.50
CA GLY A 146 12.92 1.97 -0.44
C GLY A 146 13.86 2.30 -1.60
N ASP A 147 14.50 1.31 -2.19
CA ASP A 147 15.38 1.40 -3.36
C ASP A 147 14.64 1.85 -4.62
N ASP A 148 13.38 1.44 -4.79
CA ASP A 148 12.56 1.81 -5.96
C ASP A 148 11.92 3.21 -5.86
N LEU A 149 12.00 3.87 -4.71
CA LEU A 149 11.44 5.21 -4.51
C LEU A 149 12.26 6.29 -5.24
N SER A 150 11.61 7.13 -6.05
CA SER A 150 12.28 8.25 -6.72
C SER A 150 12.63 9.40 -5.75
N GLY A 151 11.84 9.60 -4.70
CA GLY A 151 12.03 10.65 -3.68
C GLY A 151 10.88 10.71 -2.68
N SER A 152 10.86 11.78 -1.88
CA SER A 152 9.74 12.14 -1.00
C SER A 152 8.64 12.90 -1.74
N GLY A 153 7.49 13.07 -1.10
CA GLY A 153 6.34 13.80 -1.62
C GLY A 153 5.06 12.96 -1.72
N THR A 154 4.04 13.56 -2.32
CA THR A 154 2.75 12.92 -2.56
C THR A 154 2.84 11.94 -3.73
N GLN A 155 2.36 10.72 -3.51
CA GLN A 155 2.23 9.68 -4.51
C GLN A 155 0.80 9.13 -4.53
N TYR A 156 0.42 8.56 -5.66
CA TYR A 156 -0.89 7.94 -5.86
C TYR A 156 -0.71 6.47 -6.21
N VAL A 157 -1.56 5.63 -5.63
CA VAL A 157 -1.65 4.22 -6.01
C VAL A 157 -2.37 4.12 -7.35
N VAL A 158 -1.73 3.45 -8.29
CA VAL A 158 -2.22 3.25 -9.67
C VAL A 158 -2.00 1.81 -10.11
N ASP A 159 -2.70 1.37 -11.13
CA ASP A 159 -2.40 0.09 -11.79
C ASP A 159 -1.01 0.17 -12.46
N ARG A 160 -0.19 -0.88 -12.29
CA ARG A 160 1.15 -0.95 -12.88
C ARG A 160 1.11 -1.05 -14.39
N PHE A 161 0.18 -1.84 -14.93
CA PHE A 161 0.10 -2.18 -16.35
C PHE A 161 -1.04 -1.43 -17.02
N GLU A 162 -0.69 -0.56 -17.96
CA GLU A 162 -1.66 0.25 -18.67
C GLU A 162 -2.64 -0.62 -19.47
N ARG A 163 -3.89 -0.16 -19.57
CA ARG A 163 -5.01 -0.87 -20.24
C ARG A 163 -5.43 -2.18 -19.58
N LYS A 164 -4.82 -2.56 -18.46
CA LYS A 164 -5.18 -3.73 -17.64
C LYS A 164 -5.76 -3.31 -16.28
N ALA A 165 -6.54 -2.23 -16.28
CA ALA A 165 -7.15 -1.70 -15.07
C ALA A 165 -8.24 -2.63 -14.52
N SER A 166 -8.34 -2.67 -13.19
CA SER A 166 -9.38 -3.43 -12.50
C SER A 166 -10.76 -2.79 -12.71
N ARG A 167 -11.82 -3.62 -12.71
CA ARG A 167 -13.20 -3.21 -12.97
C ARG A 167 -14.16 -3.94 -12.03
N TYR A 168 -15.31 -3.33 -11.77
CA TYR A 168 -16.39 -3.95 -10.98
C TYR A 168 -17.73 -3.82 -11.70
N ALA A 169 -18.68 -4.70 -11.39
CA ALA A 169 -20.02 -4.68 -11.97
C ALA A 169 -21.09 -5.10 -10.96
N THR A 170 -22.14 -4.30 -10.89
CA THR A 170 -23.47 -4.64 -10.34
C THR A 170 -24.39 -4.89 -11.54
N GLY A 171 -24.84 -6.13 -11.73
CA GLY A 171 -25.49 -6.51 -13.00
C GLY A 171 -24.50 -6.62 -14.16
N ASP A 172 -24.86 -6.15 -15.36
CA ASP A 172 -24.11 -6.41 -16.60
C ASP A 172 -23.08 -5.33 -16.98
N ASP A 173 -23.20 -4.12 -16.42
CA ASP A 173 -22.34 -2.99 -16.75
C ASP A 173 -21.06 -2.97 -15.92
N TRP A 174 -19.92 -2.87 -16.61
CA TRP A 174 -18.60 -2.84 -15.97
C TRP A 174 -18.11 -1.40 -15.76
N ASN A 175 -17.91 -1.01 -14.52
CA ASN A 175 -17.32 0.24 -14.10
C ASN A 175 -15.81 0.09 -13.82
N ALA A 176 -15.05 1.18 -13.95
CA ALA A 176 -13.65 1.19 -13.56
C ALA A 176 -13.54 1.13 -12.03
N LEU A 177 -12.65 0.28 -11.51
CA LEU A 177 -12.36 0.20 -10.10
C LEU A 177 -11.21 1.17 -9.78
N ASP A 178 -11.54 2.46 -9.67
CA ASP A 178 -10.59 3.58 -9.53
C ASP A 178 -10.17 3.75 -8.06
N TYR A 179 -9.06 3.11 -7.67
CA TYR A 179 -8.47 3.25 -6.34
C TYR A 179 -7.78 4.60 -6.21
N ARG A 180 -8.54 5.68 -5.97
CA ARG A 180 -7.93 6.98 -5.66
C ARG A 180 -7.38 6.96 -4.24
N LEU A 181 -6.20 6.38 -4.08
CA LEU A 181 -5.48 6.29 -2.84
C LEU A 181 -4.22 7.16 -2.93
N ARG A 182 -4.14 8.16 -2.06
CA ARG A 182 -3.00 9.06 -1.91
C ARG A 182 -2.13 8.60 -0.75
N LEU A 183 -0.82 8.65 -0.94
CA LEU A 183 0.22 8.34 0.05
C LEU A 183 1.17 9.55 0.17
N SER A 184 1.49 9.96 1.39
CA SER A 184 2.51 10.98 1.66
C SER A 184 3.80 10.33 2.13
N ILE A 185 4.91 10.58 1.44
CA ILE A 185 6.25 10.13 1.83
C ILE A 185 7.02 11.33 2.36
N ASP A 186 7.26 11.39 3.67
CA ASP A 186 7.79 12.60 4.33
C ASP A 186 9.30 12.75 4.17
N GLU A 187 10.04 11.65 4.24
CA GLU A 187 11.50 11.68 4.23
C GLU A 187 12.03 10.52 3.38
N LYS A 188 13.11 10.77 2.63
CA LYS A 188 13.95 9.72 2.06
C LYS A 188 15.41 10.09 2.30
N ARG A 189 16.06 9.48 3.29
CA ARG A 189 17.50 9.63 3.51
C ARG A 189 18.24 8.60 2.67
N ARG A 190 19.04 9.05 1.71
CA ARG A 190 20.06 8.19 1.08
C ARG A 190 21.28 8.22 1.99
N PHE A 191 21.57 7.14 2.69
CA PHE A 191 22.89 7.01 3.32
C PHE A 191 23.98 6.95 2.25
N PRO A 192 25.09 7.70 2.40
CA PRO A 192 26.23 7.52 1.52
C PRO A 192 26.84 6.14 1.77
N PHE A 193 26.95 5.35 0.71
CA PHE A 193 27.66 4.07 0.65
C PHE A 193 29.18 4.26 0.76
#